data_AF-A0A9D4WJA0-F1
#
_entry.id   AF-A0A9D4WJA0-F1
#
_cell.length_a   1.000
_cell.length_b   1.000
_cell.length_c   1.000
_cell.angle_alpha   90.00
_cell.angle_beta   90.00
_cell.angle_gamma   90.00
#
_symmetry.space_group_name_H-M   'P 1'
#
loop_
_entity.id
_entity.type
_entity.pdbx_description
1 polymer ?
#
loop_
_entity_poly.entity_id
_entity_poly.type
_entity_poly.pdbx_seq_one_letter_code
_entity_poly.pdbx_strand_id
1 'polypeptide(L)'
;RFLDKAAVVTSKDKINDRWSVCTVTQVEELKSIIKILPVWATTIALSISFAQMSSFFISQSNIMNRKLGNFEIPTGSVVTFGAINGLTLVPIYERFFIPILRKLTGHHRGITSLQRMGVGLFLSTIAMASAAIVENTRRKEYPQLHSMSVFWLLPQFFLMGASEVFTYVGQLEFFYDEATDGTKSISSAMFLCETGIGSWLSTALVKIIISATGGEEKGWLRNDLNKSKLDRFYWILAVISVINLLAYLMVAMRYKGKKPVIVRDENMVELKNDQHMQP
;
A
#
# COMPACT_ATOMS: atom_id res chain seq x y z
N ARG A 1 10.15 -23.53 -14.38
CA ARG A 1 11.04 -24.69 -14.65
C ARG A 1 11.43 -25.48 -13.41
N PHE A 2 11.86 -24.86 -12.30
CA PHE A 2 12.17 -25.63 -11.07
C PHE A 2 10.90 -26.18 -10.39
N LEU A 3 9.88 -25.36 -10.21
CA LEU A 3 8.61 -25.75 -9.58
C LEU A 3 7.80 -26.77 -10.39
N ASP A 4 8.00 -26.83 -11.71
CA ASP A 4 7.37 -27.83 -12.59
C ASP A 4 7.76 -29.26 -12.22
N LYS A 5 8.96 -29.46 -11.65
CA LYS A 5 9.44 -30.77 -11.22
C LYS A 5 8.67 -31.33 -10.03
N ALA A 6 8.01 -30.48 -9.23
CA ALA A 6 7.21 -30.92 -8.08
C ALA A 6 5.88 -31.58 -8.49
N ALA A 7 5.47 -31.44 -9.76
CA ALA A 7 4.30 -32.12 -10.32
C ALA A 7 4.66 -33.40 -11.10
N VAL A 8 5.94 -33.79 -11.13
CA VAL A 8 6.41 -34.98 -11.85
C VAL A 8 6.47 -36.16 -10.90
N VAL A 9 5.63 -37.17 -11.13
CA VAL A 9 5.62 -38.41 -10.35
C VAL A 9 6.93 -39.18 -10.61
N THR A 10 7.72 -39.41 -9.57
CA THR A 10 8.96 -40.20 -9.65
C THR A 10 8.69 -41.62 -9.14
N SER A 11 9.42 -42.63 -9.64
CA SER A 11 9.23 -44.05 -9.29
C SER A 11 9.41 -44.39 -7.80
N LYS A 12 9.87 -43.43 -6.98
CA LYS A 12 10.03 -43.56 -5.52
C LYS A 12 8.83 -43.02 -4.72
N ASP A 13 7.88 -42.37 -5.37
CA ASP A 13 6.78 -41.69 -4.69
C ASP A 13 5.61 -42.66 -4.44
N LYS A 14 5.17 -42.74 -3.19
CA LYS A 14 3.92 -43.43 -2.84
C LYS A 14 2.76 -42.61 -3.39
N ILE A 15 1.95 -43.21 -4.26
CA ILE A 15 0.84 -42.58 -5.01
C ILE A 15 -0.21 -41.87 -4.12
N ASN A 16 -0.20 -42.11 -2.80
CA ASN A 16 -1.15 -41.56 -1.82
C ASN A 16 -0.58 -40.53 -0.84
N ASP A 17 0.69 -40.13 -0.96
CA ASP A 17 1.27 -39.14 -0.05
C ASP A 17 1.12 -37.71 -0.61
N ARG A 18 0.16 -36.96 -0.06
CA ARG A 18 -0.16 -35.58 -0.48
C ARG A 18 1.02 -34.60 -0.37
N TRP A 19 2.05 -34.96 0.39
CA TRP A 19 3.24 -34.16 0.62
C TRP A 19 4.42 -34.51 -0.30
N SER A 20 4.36 -35.63 -1.05
CA SER A 20 5.43 -36.04 -1.98
C SER A 20 5.12 -35.66 -3.44
N VAL A 21 3.84 -35.57 -3.82
CA VAL A 21 3.42 -35.23 -5.19
C VAL A 21 2.39 -34.10 -5.18
N CYS A 22 2.72 -32.96 -5.79
CA CYS A 22 1.78 -31.85 -5.96
C CYS A 22 1.02 -31.96 -7.30
N THR A 23 -0.23 -31.52 -7.33
CA THR A 23 -0.95 -31.41 -8.61
C THR A 23 -0.38 -30.27 -9.45
N VAL A 24 -0.53 -30.36 -10.78
CA VAL A 24 -0.15 -29.27 -11.70
C VAL A 24 -0.85 -27.97 -11.31
N THR A 25 -2.11 -28.03 -10.88
CA THR A 25 -2.88 -26.90 -10.37
C THR A 25 -2.18 -26.27 -9.16
N GLN A 26 -1.83 -27.03 -8.12
CA GLN A 26 -1.14 -26.50 -6.94
C GLN A 26 0.20 -25.82 -7.29
N VAL A 27 0.94 -26.39 -8.25
CA VAL A 27 2.20 -25.82 -8.73
C VAL A 27 1.97 -24.50 -9.49
N GLU A 28 0.90 -24.39 -10.28
CA GLU A 28 0.53 -23.15 -10.98
C GLU A 28 0.02 -22.05 -10.04
N GLU A 29 -0.72 -22.44 -8.99
CA GLU A 29 -1.15 -21.54 -7.92
C GLU A 29 0.05 -20.95 -7.17
N LEU A 30 1.01 -21.79 -6.77
CA LEU A 30 2.23 -21.34 -6.12
C LEU A 30 3.06 -20.42 -7.02
N LYS A 31 3.21 -20.76 -8.31
CA LYS A 31 3.91 -19.88 -9.28
C LYS A 31 3.21 -18.52 -9.41
N SER A 32 1.88 -18.50 -9.41
CA SER A 32 1.11 -17.25 -9.49
C SER A 32 1.40 -16.37 -8.27
N ILE A 33 1.40 -16.94 -7.06
CA ILE A 33 1.77 -16.21 -5.84
C ILE A 33 3.21 -15.70 -5.91
N ILE A 34 4.18 -16.53 -6.31
CA ILE A 34 5.59 -16.14 -6.41
C ILE A 34 5.78 -14.97 -7.38
N LYS A 35 4.98 -14.92 -8.44
CA LYS A 35 5.00 -13.82 -9.42
C LYS A 35 4.46 -12.51 -8.83
N ILE A 36 3.48 -12.57 -7.93
CA ILE A 36 2.88 -11.42 -7.24
C ILE A 36 3.81 -10.86 -6.14
N LEU A 37 4.60 -11.72 -5.48
CA LEU A 37 5.44 -11.36 -4.34
C LEU A 37 6.34 -10.13 -4.54
N PRO A 38 7.03 -9.92 -5.68
CA PRO A 38 7.85 -8.72 -5.89
C PRO A 38 7.04 -7.42 -5.84
N VAL A 39 5.82 -7.41 -6.40
CA VAL A 39 4.92 -6.25 -6.37
C VAL A 39 4.43 -6.02 -4.95
N TRP A 40 3.98 -7.09 -4.29
CA TRP A 40 3.56 -7.05 -2.88
C TRP A 40 4.68 -6.57 -1.94
N ALA A 41 5.92 -7.00 -2.14
CA ALA A 41 7.04 -6.60 -1.28
C ALA A 41 7.28 -5.07 -1.30
N THR A 42 7.02 -4.42 -2.43
CA THR A 42 7.16 -2.96 -2.53
C THR A 42 6.02 -2.19 -1.87
N THR A 43 4.87 -2.80 -1.58
CA THR A 43 3.80 -2.12 -0.85
C THR A 43 4.08 -2.05 0.65
N ILE A 44 4.95 -2.92 1.17
CA ILE A 44 5.40 -2.89 2.58
C ILE A 44 5.95 -1.53 3.01
N ALA A 45 6.66 -0.80 2.13
CA ALA A 45 7.16 0.53 2.44
C ALA A 45 6.05 1.56 2.69
N LEU A 46 4.91 1.41 2.02
CA LEU A 46 3.71 2.17 2.33
C LEU A 46 3.24 1.85 3.74
N SER A 47 3.17 0.58 4.13
CA SER A 47 2.74 0.17 5.47
C SER A 47 3.64 0.74 6.57
N ILE A 48 4.96 0.83 6.33
CA ILE A 48 5.88 1.52 7.25
C ILE A 48 5.49 2.99 7.42
N SER A 49 5.23 3.68 6.30
CA SER A 49 4.87 5.10 6.32
C SER A 49 3.47 5.34 6.89
N PHE A 50 2.55 4.39 6.69
CA PHE A 50 1.21 4.41 7.23
C PHE A 50 1.19 4.23 8.74
N ALA A 51 2.06 3.38 9.29
CA ALA A 51 2.22 3.20 10.74
C ALA A 51 2.56 4.52 11.49
N GLN A 52 3.04 5.55 10.78
CA GLN A 52 3.32 6.86 11.38
C GLN A 52 2.03 7.62 11.73
N MET A 53 0.93 7.37 11.01
CA MET A 53 -0.37 8.01 11.29
C MET A 53 -0.89 7.70 12.68
N SER A 54 -0.69 6.47 13.16
CA SER A 54 -1.14 6.02 14.49
C SER A 54 -0.08 6.21 15.59
N SER A 55 1.11 6.71 15.26
CA SER A 55 2.21 6.91 16.18
C SER A 55 2.69 8.37 16.18
N PHE A 56 3.76 8.69 15.46
CA PHE A 56 4.36 10.03 15.51
C PHE A 56 3.45 11.15 15.04
N PHE A 57 2.47 10.90 14.17
CA PHE A 57 1.50 11.93 13.79
C PHE A 57 0.62 12.32 14.98
N ILE A 58 0.19 11.34 15.77
CA ILE A 58 -0.53 11.58 17.03
C ILE A 58 0.38 12.31 18.00
N SER A 59 1.62 11.85 18.19
CA SER A 59 2.54 12.48 19.13
C SER A 59 2.92 13.92 18.72
N GLN A 60 3.04 14.18 17.42
CA GLN A 60 3.22 15.52 16.85
C GLN A 60 1.99 16.40 17.12
N SER A 61 0.78 15.86 16.97
CA SER A 61 -0.43 16.64 17.27
C SER A 61 -0.56 17.04 18.74
N ASN A 62 0.05 16.27 19.66
CA ASN A 62 0.00 16.54 21.09
C ASN A 62 0.72 17.84 21.49
N ILE A 63 1.77 18.19 20.74
CA ILE A 63 2.61 19.37 20.96
C ILE A 63 2.21 20.56 20.07
N MET A 64 1.09 20.46 19.36
CA MET A 64 0.52 21.51 18.51
C MET A 64 -0.70 22.15 19.16
N ASN A 65 -1.16 23.29 18.64
CA ASN A 65 -2.39 23.93 19.09
C ASN A 65 -3.62 23.18 18.55
N ARG A 66 -4.34 22.54 19.46
CA ARG A 66 -5.55 21.75 19.17
C ARG A 66 -6.86 22.53 19.43
N LYS A 67 -6.79 23.83 19.71
CA LYS A 67 -7.99 24.65 19.94
C LYS A 67 -8.70 25.00 18.64
N LEU A 68 -10.00 24.74 18.61
CA LEU A 68 -10.97 25.17 17.61
C LEU A 68 -12.00 26.06 18.32
N GLY A 69 -11.72 27.36 18.37
CA GLY A 69 -12.49 28.28 19.20
C GLY A 69 -12.43 27.89 20.68
N ASN A 70 -13.58 27.49 21.24
CA ASN A 70 -13.71 27.07 22.64
C ASN A 70 -13.51 25.56 22.86
N PHE A 71 -13.40 24.78 21.79
CA PHE A 71 -13.25 23.33 21.87
C PHE A 71 -11.78 22.93 21.67
N GLU A 72 -11.27 22.01 22.48
CA GLU A 72 -9.93 21.44 22.27
C GLU A 72 -10.06 20.03 21.70
N ILE A 73 -9.54 19.83 20.50
CA ILE A 73 -9.59 18.54 19.80
C ILE A 73 -8.71 17.54 20.55
N PRO A 74 -9.21 16.38 21.03
CA PRO A 74 -8.37 15.38 21.67
C PRO A 74 -7.29 14.85 20.72
N THR A 75 -6.06 14.67 21.21
CA THR A 75 -4.91 14.19 20.42
C THR A 75 -5.20 12.87 19.70
N GLY A 76 -5.87 11.92 20.37
CA GLY A 76 -6.24 10.63 19.77
C GLY A 76 -7.28 10.74 18.64
N SER A 77 -8.08 11.82 18.62
CA SER A 77 -9.10 12.04 17.58
C SER A 77 -8.52 12.55 16.26
N VAL A 78 -7.24 12.95 16.20
CA VAL A 78 -6.62 13.49 14.97
C VAL A 78 -6.57 12.44 13.85
N VAL A 79 -6.53 11.15 14.20
CA VAL A 79 -6.60 10.05 13.22
C VAL A 79 -7.91 10.05 12.42
N THR A 80 -8.98 10.64 12.97
CA THR A 80 -10.27 10.78 12.25
C THR A 80 -10.15 11.61 10.97
N PHE A 81 -9.16 12.51 10.86
CA PHE A 81 -8.88 13.21 9.61
C PHE A 81 -8.55 12.25 8.47
N GLY A 82 -7.80 11.17 8.76
CA GLY A 82 -7.51 10.10 7.80
C GLY A 82 -8.78 9.31 7.43
N ALA A 83 -9.59 8.94 8.41
CA ALA A 83 -10.83 8.18 8.17
C ALA A 83 -11.86 8.95 7.32
N ILE A 84 -12.07 10.24 7.62
CA ILE A 84 -12.96 11.13 6.85
C ILE A 84 -12.44 11.26 5.43
N ASN A 85 -11.11 11.39 5.26
CA ASN A 85 -10.50 11.45 3.95
C ASN A 85 -10.77 10.17 3.13
N GLY A 86 -10.57 8.99 3.71
CA GLY A 86 -10.89 7.72 3.03
C GLY A 86 -12.35 7.64 2.61
N LEU A 87 -13.28 7.96 3.51
CA LEU A 87 -14.73 7.98 3.24
C LEU A 87 -15.14 8.97 2.15
N THR A 88 -14.40 10.07 2.00
CA THR A 88 -14.71 11.11 1.01
C THR A 88 -14.05 10.81 -0.34
N LEU A 89 -12.81 10.34 -0.31
CA LEU A 89 -12.01 10.15 -1.51
C LEU A 89 -12.45 8.92 -2.32
N VAL A 90 -12.93 7.86 -1.66
CA VAL A 90 -13.42 6.65 -2.35
C VAL A 90 -14.61 6.96 -3.28
N PRO A 91 -15.72 7.58 -2.80
CA PRO A 91 -16.82 7.99 -3.69
C PRO A 91 -16.38 8.97 -4.78
N ILE A 92 -15.48 9.91 -4.45
CA ILE A 92 -14.97 10.86 -5.44
C ILE A 92 -14.20 10.13 -6.54
N TYR A 93 -13.36 9.18 -6.15
CA TYR A 93 -12.59 8.38 -7.09
C TYR A 93 -13.52 7.58 -8.03
N GLU A 94 -14.47 6.85 -7.46
CA GLU A 94 -15.38 6.00 -8.22
C GLU A 94 -16.31 6.80 -9.14
N ARG A 95 -16.85 7.93 -8.65
CA ARG A 95 -17.85 8.71 -9.38
C ARG A 95 -17.24 9.68 -10.38
N PHE A 96 -16.09 10.26 -10.08
CA PHE A 96 -15.49 11.32 -10.92
C PHE A 96 -14.22 10.85 -11.61
N PHE A 97 -13.25 10.28 -10.88
CA PHE A 97 -11.98 9.91 -11.49
C PHE A 97 -12.10 8.72 -12.46
N ILE A 98 -12.84 7.66 -12.13
CA ILE A 98 -12.97 6.50 -13.03
C ILE A 98 -13.58 6.90 -14.39
N PRO A 99 -14.71 7.64 -14.48
CA PRO A 99 -15.26 8.05 -15.76
C PRO A 99 -14.33 8.96 -16.57
N ILE A 100 -13.62 9.88 -15.91
CA ILE A 100 -12.66 10.78 -16.57
C ILE A 100 -11.49 9.98 -17.11
N LEU A 101 -10.88 9.12 -16.28
CA LEU A 101 -9.75 8.28 -16.68
C LEU A 101 -10.16 7.33 -17.80
N ARG A 102 -11.36 6.73 -17.74
CA ARG A 102 -11.88 5.87 -18.81
C ARG A 102 -12.03 6.60 -20.14
N LYS A 103 -12.47 7.87 -20.12
CA LYS A 103 -12.53 8.70 -21.33
C LYS A 103 -11.15 9.03 -21.90
N LEU A 104 -10.16 9.24 -21.04
CA LEU A 104 -8.82 9.63 -21.46
C LEU A 104 -7.96 8.45 -21.92
N THR A 105 -8.03 7.31 -21.23
CA THR A 105 -7.16 6.16 -21.49
C THR A 105 -7.82 5.10 -22.37
N GLY A 106 -9.15 5.12 -22.52
CA GLY A 106 -9.91 4.07 -23.18
C GLY A 106 -9.94 2.73 -22.42
N HIS A 107 -9.32 2.65 -21.24
CA HIS A 107 -9.30 1.42 -20.43
C HIS A 107 -10.61 1.28 -19.64
N HIS A 108 -11.19 0.07 -19.59
CA HIS A 108 -12.49 -0.14 -18.91
C HIS A 108 -12.50 0.34 -17.45
N ARG A 109 -11.36 0.18 -16.76
CA ARG A 109 -11.14 0.61 -15.36
C ARG A 109 -10.44 1.98 -15.24
N GLY A 110 -10.27 2.72 -16.33
CA GLY A 110 -9.61 4.02 -16.35
C GLY A 110 -8.08 3.97 -16.30
N ILE A 111 -7.46 3.26 -15.38
CA ILE A 111 -6.01 3.00 -15.38
C ILE A 111 -5.74 1.55 -15.01
N THR A 112 -4.54 1.05 -15.31
CA THR A 112 -4.16 -0.31 -14.88
C THR A 112 -3.99 -0.36 -13.36
N SER A 113 -4.25 -1.53 -12.75
CA SER A 113 -4.12 -1.69 -11.30
C SER A 113 -2.69 -1.44 -10.80
N LEU A 114 -1.66 -1.78 -11.61
CA LEU A 114 -0.27 -1.39 -11.34
C LEU A 114 -0.08 0.14 -11.38
N GLN A 115 -0.56 0.84 -12.40
CA GLN A 115 -0.47 2.31 -12.42
C GLN A 115 -1.14 2.95 -11.21
N ARG A 116 -2.29 2.41 -10.78
CA ARG A 116 -3.02 2.86 -9.60
C ARG A 116 -2.19 2.70 -8.32
N MET A 117 -1.55 1.54 -8.14
CA MET A 117 -0.62 1.30 -7.03
C MET A 117 0.57 2.27 -7.06
N GLY A 118 1.14 2.52 -8.25
CA GLY A 118 2.24 3.46 -8.42
C GLY A 118 1.88 4.90 -8.02
N VAL A 119 0.67 5.36 -8.36
CA VAL A 119 0.15 6.66 -7.92
C VAL A 119 0.07 6.71 -6.40
N GLY A 120 -0.41 5.65 -5.75
CA GLY A 120 -0.47 5.57 -4.30
C GLY A 120 0.92 5.66 -3.66
N LEU A 121 1.89 4.85 -4.08
CA LEU A 121 3.27 4.90 -3.58
C LEU A 121 3.93 6.28 -3.78
N PHE A 122 3.62 6.94 -4.90
CA PHE A 122 4.07 8.32 -5.15
C PHE A 122 3.45 9.31 -4.16
N LEU A 123 2.14 9.23 -3.91
CA LEU A 123 1.46 10.06 -2.91
C LEU A 123 2.02 9.82 -1.50
N SER A 124 2.36 8.58 -1.14
CA SER A 124 3.03 8.26 0.14
C SER A 124 4.35 9.02 0.31
N THR A 125 5.12 9.08 -0.78
CA THR A 125 6.40 9.79 -0.81
C THR A 125 6.20 11.28 -0.55
N ILE A 126 5.22 11.90 -1.22
CA ILE A 126 4.86 13.31 -0.99
C ILE A 126 4.34 13.50 0.44
N ALA A 127 3.56 12.56 0.98
CA ALA A 127 3.04 12.64 2.35
C ALA A 127 4.17 12.69 3.39
N MET A 128 5.19 11.84 3.26
CA MET A 128 6.35 11.84 4.16
C MET A 128 7.20 13.11 4.00
N ALA A 129 7.39 13.60 2.77
CA ALA A 129 8.05 14.88 2.53
C ALA A 129 7.27 16.06 3.16
N SER A 130 5.94 16.07 3.01
CA SER A 130 5.05 17.05 3.65
C SER A 130 5.18 17.01 5.17
N ALA A 131 5.16 15.81 5.78
CA ALA A 131 5.34 15.66 7.22
C ALA A 131 6.69 16.20 7.71
N ALA A 132 7.75 15.96 6.94
CA ALA A 132 9.09 16.50 7.24
C ALA A 132 9.13 18.03 7.19
N ILE A 133 8.47 18.64 6.20
CA ILE A 133 8.39 20.10 6.06
C ILE A 133 7.56 20.73 7.18
N VAL A 134 6.40 20.14 7.50
CA VAL A 134 5.54 20.59 8.60
C VAL A 134 6.29 20.54 9.92
N GLU A 135 6.99 19.44 10.20
CA GLU A 135 7.77 19.31 11.44
C GLU A 135 8.95 20.29 11.50
N ASN A 136 9.66 20.49 10.39
CA ASN A 136 10.73 21.48 10.33
C ASN A 136 10.21 22.90 10.59
N THR A 137 9.02 23.23 10.08
CA THR A 137 8.36 24.53 10.30
C THR A 137 7.97 24.67 11.77
N ARG A 138 7.30 23.67 12.34
CA ARG A 138 6.93 23.63 13.77
C ARG A 138 8.15 23.84 14.68
N ARG A 139 9.27 23.18 14.37
CA ARG A 139 10.51 23.29 15.16
C ARG A 139 11.18 24.66 15.09
N LYS A 140 10.98 25.42 14.00
CA LYS A 140 11.50 26.80 13.89
C LYS A 140 10.71 27.79 14.76
N GLU A 141 9.45 27.50 15.06
CA GLU A 141 8.62 28.34 15.93
C GLU A 141 8.85 28.05 17.43
N TYR A 142 9.51 26.94 17.77
CA TYR A 142 9.92 26.61 19.13
C TYR A 142 10.93 27.64 19.67
N PRO A 143 10.79 28.19 20.90
CA PRO A 143 10.07 27.62 22.06
C PRO A 143 8.62 28.10 22.26
N GLN A 144 7.99 28.77 21.29
CA GLN A 144 6.59 29.17 21.45
C GLN A 144 5.69 27.93 21.42
N LEU A 145 5.34 27.44 22.61
CA LEU A 145 4.47 26.28 22.77
C LEU A 145 3.10 26.56 22.12
N HIS A 146 2.61 25.60 21.33
CA HIS A 146 1.30 25.67 20.68
C HIS A 146 1.10 26.93 19.80
N SER A 147 2.13 27.42 19.12
CA SER A 147 1.97 28.44 18.07
C SER A 147 1.26 27.87 16.84
N MET A 148 1.66 26.66 16.43
CA MET A 148 1.21 26.03 15.19
C MET A 148 -0.08 25.23 15.39
N SER A 149 -1.11 25.52 14.57
CA SER A 149 -2.38 24.81 14.61
C SER A 149 -2.26 23.36 14.13
N VAL A 150 -2.99 22.44 14.76
CA VAL A 150 -3.07 21.03 14.37
C VAL A 150 -3.55 20.83 12.92
N PHE A 151 -4.25 21.81 12.33
CA PHE A 151 -4.69 21.74 10.93
C PHE A 151 -3.54 21.73 9.92
N TRP A 152 -2.32 22.11 10.32
CA TRP A 152 -1.13 21.92 9.48
C TRP A 152 -0.79 20.45 9.22
N LEU A 153 -1.37 19.51 9.98
CA LEU A 153 -1.27 18.08 9.72
C LEU A 153 -2.23 17.61 8.61
N LEU A 154 -3.18 18.44 8.16
CA LEU A 154 -4.13 18.02 7.11
C LEU A 154 -3.45 17.55 5.82
N PRO A 155 -2.41 18.23 5.28
CA PRO A 155 -1.78 17.80 4.03
C PRO A 155 -1.18 16.39 4.11
N GLN A 156 -0.42 16.09 5.16
CA GLN A 156 0.21 14.77 5.34
C GLN A 156 -0.83 13.67 5.63
N PHE A 157 -1.90 13.95 6.38
CA PHE A 157 -3.00 12.99 6.59
C PHE A 157 -3.78 12.74 5.30
N PHE A 158 -4.08 13.80 4.55
CA PHE A 158 -4.80 13.71 3.29
C PHE A 158 -4.02 12.92 2.24
N LEU A 159 -2.74 13.27 2.03
CA LEU A 159 -1.88 12.60 1.06
C LEU A 159 -1.65 11.13 1.41
N MET A 160 -1.44 10.82 2.68
CA MET A 160 -1.27 9.44 3.14
C MET A 160 -2.57 8.63 3.01
N GLY A 161 -3.73 9.19 3.37
CA GLY A 161 -5.01 8.51 3.18
C GLY A 161 -5.35 8.31 1.70
N ALA A 162 -4.98 9.27 0.84
CA ALA A 162 -5.10 9.09 -0.60
C ALA A 162 -4.18 7.97 -1.09
N SER A 163 -2.92 7.96 -0.66
CA SER A 163 -1.96 6.90 -0.96
C SER A 163 -2.50 5.51 -0.59
N GLU A 164 -3.13 5.38 0.58
CA GLU A 164 -3.76 4.15 1.04
C GLU A 164 -4.87 3.68 0.07
N VAL A 165 -5.84 4.55 -0.23
CA VAL A 165 -6.97 4.23 -1.12
C VAL A 165 -6.49 3.82 -2.51
N PHE A 166 -5.54 4.56 -3.09
CA PHE A 166 -5.02 4.23 -4.42
C PHE A 166 -4.23 2.91 -4.41
N THR A 167 -3.38 2.70 -3.41
CA THR A 167 -2.53 1.49 -3.36
C THR A 167 -3.35 0.26 -3.06
N TYR A 168 -4.19 0.28 -2.03
CA TYR A 168 -4.91 -0.92 -1.58
C TYR A 168 -6.00 -1.34 -2.55
N VAL A 169 -6.73 -0.42 -3.15
CA VAL A 169 -7.70 -0.81 -4.19
C VAL A 169 -6.98 -1.35 -5.42
N GLY A 170 -5.86 -0.73 -5.84
CA GLY A 170 -5.05 -1.25 -6.94
C GLY A 170 -4.44 -2.64 -6.63
N GLN A 171 -4.00 -2.85 -5.39
CA GLN A 171 -3.44 -4.12 -4.94
C GLN A 171 -4.50 -5.22 -4.87
N LEU A 172 -5.69 -4.93 -4.35
CA LEU A 172 -6.79 -5.87 -4.34
C LEU A 172 -7.17 -6.28 -5.75
N GLU A 173 -7.36 -5.32 -6.67
CA GLU A 173 -7.65 -5.61 -8.08
C GLU A 173 -6.55 -6.47 -8.72
N PHE A 174 -5.28 -6.10 -8.52
CA PHE A 174 -4.15 -6.86 -9.05
C PHE A 174 -4.09 -8.28 -8.51
N PHE A 175 -4.36 -8.46 -7.21
CA PHE A 175 -4.39 -9.79 -6.60
C PHE A 175 -5.58 -10.61 -7.12
N TYR A 176 -6.76 -10.01 -7.25
CA TYR A 176 -7.93 -10.71 -7.80
C TYR A 176 -7.73 -11.11 -9.26
N ASP A 177 -7.10 -10.27 -10.07
CA ASP A 177 -6.85 -10.56 -11.49
C ASP A 177 -5.78 -11.66 -11.69
N GLU A 178 -4.81 -11.79 -10.78
CA GLU A 178 -3.75 -12.82 -10.87
C GLU A 178 -4.04 -14.08 -10.03
N ALA A 179 -4.91 -13.99 -9.03
CA ALA A 179 -5.31 -15.11 -8.18
C ALA A 179 -6.19 -16.13 -8.94
N THR A 180 -5.93 -17.40 -8.65
CA THR A 180 -6.83 -18.52 -8.97
C THR A 180 -7.90 -18.66 -7.91
N ASP A 181 -8.95 -19.45 -8.16
CA ASP A 181 -10.03 -19.67 -7.19
C ASP A 181 -9.54 -20.23 -5.84
N GLY A 182 -8.46 -21.03 -5.83
CA GLY A 182 -7.84 -21.56 -4.61
C GLY A 182 -6.96 -20.57 -3.83
N THR A 183 -6.57 -19.42 -4.42
CA THR A 183 -5.58 -18.50 -3.83
C THR A 183 -6.15 -17.16 -3.36
N LYS A 184 -7.47 -16.97 -3.48
CA LYS A 184 -8.17 -15.75 -3.00
C LYS A 184 -8.00 -15.54 -1.49
N SER A 185 -8.09 -16.59 -0.68
CA SER A 185 -7.89 -16.49 0.78
C SER A 185 -6.44 -16.10 1.14
N ILE A 186 -5.47 -16.61 0.40
CA ILE A 186 -4.05 -16.27 0.55
C ILE A 186 -3.81 -14.78 0.24
N SER A 187 -4.51 -14.24 -0.76
CA SER A 187 -4.41 -12.81 -1.12
C SER A 187 -4.81 -11.90 0.06
N SER A 188 -5.91 -12.24 0.76
CA SER A 188 -6.32 -11.53 1.97
C SER A 188 -5.32 -11.69 3.12
N ALA A 189 -4.74 -12.88 3.29
CA ALA A 189 -3.71 -13.12 4.30
C ALA A 189 -2.44 -12.30 4.02
N MET A 190 -2.01 -12.20 2.75
CA MET A 190 -0.85 -11.39 2.34
C MET A 190 -1.04 -9.91 2.67
N PHE A 191 -2.25 -9.37 2.49
CA PHE A 191 -2.59 -7.99 2.86
C PHE A 191 -2.42 -7.73 4.37
N LEU A 192 -2.90 -8.65 5.22
CA LEU A 192 -2.74 -8.54 6.67
C LEU A 192 -1.27 -8.72 7.09
N CYS A 193 -0.55 -9.66 6.46
CA CYS A 193 0.88 -9.87 6.70
C CYS A 193 1.69 -8.61 6.36
N GLU A 194 1.37 -7.93 5.27
CA GLU A 194 2.00 -6.66 4.90
C GLU A 194 1.87 -5.61 6.00
N THR A 195 0.67 -5.44 6.56
CA THR A 195 0.44 -4.48 7.65
C THR A 195 1.26 -4.84 8.90
N GLY A 196 1.32 -6.13 9.24
CA GLY A 196 2.12 -6.63 10.36
C GLY A 196 3.62 -6.42 10.16
N ILE A 197 4.14 -6.80 8.98
CA ILE A 197 5.55 -6.62 8.61
C ILE A 197 5.91 -5.13 8.61
N GLY A 198 5.06 -4.28 8.04
CA GLY A 198 5.26 -2.83 8.04
C GLY A 198 5.35 -2.23 9.45
N SER A 199 4.51 -2.71 10.38
CA SER A 199 4.54 -2.28 11.78
C SER A 199 5.81 -2.70 12.51
N TRP A 200 6.28 -3.94 12.29
CA TRP A 200 7.56 -4.41 12.83
C TRP A 200 8.76 -3.67 12.24
N LEU A 201 8.76 -3.43 10.92
CA LEU A 201 9.83 -2.68 10.25
C LEU A 201 9.84 -1.20 10.68
N SER A 202 8.68 -0.59 10.88
CA SER A 202 8.56 0.76 11.46
C SER A 202 9.19 0.81 12.85
N THR A 203 8.86 -0.16 13.71
CA THR A 203 9.44 -0.27 15.06
C THR A 203 10.95 -0.49 15.00
N ALA A 204 11.41 -1.37 14.11
CA ALA A 204 12.83 -1.65 13.91
C ALA A 204 13.58 -0.40 13.44
N LEU A 205 13.01 0.36 12.49
CA LEU A 205 13.59 1.60 11.98
C LEU A 205 13.75 2.64 13.10
N VAL A 206 12.74 2.81 13.95
CA VAL A 206 12.83 3.68 15.13
C VAL A 206 13.97 3.26 16.05
N LYS A 207 14.06 1.96 16.38
CA LYS A 207 15.14 1.42 17.24
C LYS A 207 16.53 1.62 16.63
N ILE A 208 16.67 1.39 15.31
CA ILE A 208 17.93 1.60 14.58
C ILE A 208 18.34 3.07 14.68
N ILE A 209 17.40 4.00 14.48
CA ILE A 209 17.70 5.44 14.54
C ILE A 209 18.06 5.87 15.95
N ILE A 210 17.35 5.41 16.98
CA ILE A 210 17.70 5.68 18.39
C ILE A 210 19.11 5.18 18.68
N SER A 211 19.43 3.94 18.31
CA SER A 211 20.75 3.34 18.52
C SER A 211 21.86 4.10 17.77
N ALA A 212 21.64 4.44 16.50
CA ALA A 212 22.63 5.11 15.66
C ALA A 212 22.85 6.58 16.01
N THR A 213 21.89 7.26 16.65
CA THR A 213 21.94 8.71 16.89
C THR A 213 22.38 9.09 18.30
N GLY A 214 22.71 8.13 19.16
CA GLY A 214 23.19 8.38 20.53
C GLY A 214 22.16 8.15 21.63
N GLY A 215 21.18 7.27 21.39
CA GLY A 215 20.19 6.84 22.37
C GLY A 215 19.06 7.84 22.62
N GLU A 216 18.16 7.50 23.54
CA GLU A 216 16.98 8.33 23.86
C GLU A 216 17.34 9.65 24.55
N GLU A 217 18.53 9.71 25.16
CA GLU A 217 18.95 10.90 25.90
C GLU A 217 19.53 12.00 25.00
N LYS A 218 20.31 11.67 23.96
CA LYS A 218 20.99 12.68 23.12
C LYS A 218 20.69 12.54 21.63
N GLY A 219 20.00 11.46 21.24
CA GLY A 219 19.70 11.14 19.86
C GLY A 219 18.61 11.98 19.23
N TRP A 220 18.24 11.59 18.01
CA TRP A 220 17.24 12.32 17.22
C TRP A 220 15.82 12.04 17.70
N LEU A 221 15.57 10.83 18.19
CA LEU A 221 14.26 10.43 18.73
C LEU A 221 14.39 10.28 20.25
N ARG A 222 13.87 11.28 20.97
CA ARG A 222 13.88 11.40 22.43
C ARG A 222 12.44 11.35 22.95
N ASN A 223 12.29 11.09 24.26
CA ASN A 223 10.99 11.09 24.93
C ASN A 223 10.28 12.45 24.87
N ASP A 224 11.04 13.54 24.85
CA ASP A 224 10.52 14.89 24.60
C ASP A 224 10.57 15.22 23.10
N LEU A 225 9.42 15.19 22.44
CA LEU A 225 9.29 15.49 21.02
C LEU A 225 9.69 16.91 20.63
N ASN A 226 9.61 17.88 21.54
CA ASN A 226 10.09 19.24 21.25
C ASN A 226 11.62 19.27 21.06
N LYS A 227 12.34 18.36 21.71
CA LYS A 227 13.79 18.20 21.60
C LYS A 227 14.19 17.18 20.53
N SER A 228 13.25 16.35 20.08
CA SER A 228 13.46 15.40 19.00
C SER A 228 13.58 16.09 17.64
N LYS A 229 14.40 15.50 16.77
CA LYS A 229 14.56 15.90 15.36
C LYS A 229 13.68 15.01 14.49
N LEU A 230 12.37 15.04 14.76
CA LEU A 230 11.39 14.22 14.05
C LEU A 230 11.34 14.54 12.55
N ASP A 231 11.70 15.77 12.16
CA ASP A 231 11.87 16.19 10.77
C ASP A 231 12.86 15.28 10.00
N ARG A 232 13.96 14.89 10.64
CA ARG A 232 14.97 14.00 10.04
C ARG A 232 14.46 12.57 9.87
N PHE A 233 13.66 12.09 10.82
CA PHE A 233 13.01 10.79 10.74
C PHE A 233 12.04 10.72 9.55
N TYR A 234 11.21 11.75 9.37
CA TYR A 234 10.33 11.84 8.21
C TYR A 234 11.08 11.98 6.88
N TRP A 235 12.22 12.68 6.84
CA TRP A 235 13.08 12.68 5.66
C TRP A 235 13.66 11.31 5.34
N ILE A 236 14.08 10.53 6.34
CA ILE A 236 14.53 9.15 6.13
C ILE A 236 13.41 8.31 5.51
N LEU A 237 12.19 8.40 6.04
CA LEU A 237 11.03 7.72 5.48
C LEU A 237 10.73 8.18 4.04
N ALA A 238 10.81 9.48 3.76
CA ALA A 238 10.64 10.00 2.40
C ALA A 238 11.68 9.41 1.43
N VAL A 239 12.96 9.33 1.83
CA VAL A 239 14.02 8.71 1.00
C VAL A 239 13.77 7.22 0.79
N ILE A 240 13.37 6.49 1.85
CA ILE A 240 12.99 5.06 1.73
C ILE A 240 11.82 4.91 0.74
N SER A 241 10.80 5.77 0.83
CA SER A 241 9.65 5.75 -0.08
C SER A 241 10.04 6.09 -1.52
N VAL A 242 10.98 7.02 -1.76
CA VAL A 242 11.53 7.29 -3.10
C VAL A 242 12.24 6.05 -3.65
N ILE A 243 13.15 5.44 -2.88
CA ILE A 243 13.87 4.24 -3.31
C ILE A 243 12.89 3.10 -3.61
N ASN A 244 11.88 2.93 -2.75
CA ASN A 244 10.85 1.94 -2.95
C ASN A 244 10.00 2.22 -4.20
N LEU A 245 9.64 3.48 -4.48
CA LEU A 245 8.92 3.85 -5.68
C LEU A 245 9.73 3.51 -6.94
N LEU A 246 11.03 3.77 -6.94
CA LEU A 246 11.91 3.38 -8.06
C LEU A 246 11.97 1.86 -8.22
N ALA A 247 12.11 1.12 -7.12
CA ALA A 247 12.07 -0.34 -7.12
C ALA A 247 10.73 -0.87 -7.66
N TYR A 248 9.61 -0.27 -7.23
CA TYR A 248 8.28 -0.58 -7.72
C TYR A 248 8.16 -0.36 -9.21
N LEU A 249 8.60 0.79 -9.72
CA LEU A 249 8.56 1.08 -11.16
C LEU A 249 9.38 0.06 -11.96
N MET A 250 10.56 -0.33 -11.48
CA MET A 250 11.36 -1.38 -12.12
C MET A 250 10.64 -2.72 -12.14
N VAL A 251 10.00 -3.12 -11.04
CA VAL A 251 9.22 -4.37 -10.95
C VAL A 251 8.00 -4.31 -11.86
N ALA A 252 7.23 -3.22 -11.82
CA ALA A 252 6.02 -3.03 -12.61
C ALA A 252 6.31 -3.01 -14.12
N MET A 253 7.41 -2.36 -14.55
CA MET A 253 7.84 -2.37 -15.95
C MET A 253 8.27 -3.76 -16.43
N ARG A 254 8.86 -4.57 -15.55
CA ARG A 254 9.27 -5.96 -15.87
C ARG A 254 8.13 -6.96 -15.70
N TYR A 255 7.02 -6.56 -15.11
CA TYR A 255 5.90 -7.43 -14.84
C TYR A 255 5.16 -7.77 -16.14
N LYS A 256 5.26 -9.03 -16.58
CA LYS A 256 4.45 -9.55 -17.68
C LYS A 256 3.19 -10.18 -17.09
N GLY A 257 2.04 -9.50 -17.23
CA GLY A 257 0.74 -9.99 -16.75
C GLY A 257 0.34 -11.35 -17.34
N LYS A 258 -0.58 -12.06 -16.69
CA LYS A 258 -1.26 -13.20 -17.33
C LYS A 258 -1.94 -12.71 -18.61
N LYS A 259 -1.77 -13.44 -19.73
CA LYS A 259 -2.59 -13.19 -20.92
C LYS A 259 -4.05 -13.47 -20.50
N PRO A 260 -5.00 -12.58 -20.75
CA PRO A 260 -6.40 -12.90 -20.50
C PRO A 260 -6.72 -14.18 -21.28
N VAL A 261 -7.24 -15.18 -20.58
CA VAL A 261 -7.89 -16.31 -21.24
C VAL A 261 -9.09 -15.68 -21.93
N ILE A 262 -8.99 -15.50 -23.24
CA ILE A 262 -10.14 -15.17 -24.06
C ILE A 262 -11.02 -16.40 -23.95
N VAL A 263 -11.98 -16.37 -23.02
CA VAL A 263 -13.13 -17.26 -23.07
C VAL A 263 -13.80 -16.85 -24.38
N ARG A 264 -13.54 -17.63 -25.44
CA ARG A 264 -14.39 -17.59 -26.62
C ARG A 264 -15.77 -17.94 -26.09
N ASP A 265 -16.67 -16.96 -26.07
CA ASP A 265 -18.09 -17.21 -25.87
C ASP A 265 -18.53 -18.24 -26.90
N GLU A 266 -18.55 -19.52 -26.53
CA GLU A 266 -19.15 -20.59 -27.33
C GLU A 266 -20.65 -20.32 -27.57
N ASN A 267 -21.26 -19.46 -26.75
CA ASN A 267 -22.64 -19.00 -26.89
C ASN A 267 -22.90 -18.10 -28.12
N MET A 268 -21.86 -17.57 -28.78
CA MET A 268 -22.03 -16.79 -30.02
C MET A 268 -21.93 -17.65 -31.30
N VAL A 269 -21.58 -18.93 -31.18
CA VAL A 269 -21.54 -19.87 -32.32
C VAL A 269 -22.89 -20.57 -32.50
N GLU A 270 -23.62 -20.87 -31.42
CA GLU A 270 -24.95 -21.49 -31.52
C GLU A 270 -26.01 -20.56 -32.12
N LEU A 271 -26.00 -19.26 -31.76
CA LEU A 271 -26.93 -18.28 -32.33
C LEU A 271 -26.76 -18.06 -33.85
N LYS A 272 -25.61 -18.44 -34.41
CA LYS A 272 -25.34 -18.34 -35.86
C LYS A 272 -25.70 -19.62 -36.62
N ASN A 273 -25.75 -20.77 -35.95
CA ASN A 273 -26.16 -22.04 -36.56
C ASN A 273 -27.69 -22.22 -36.55
N ASP A 274 -28.40 -21.66 -35.58
CA ASP A 274 -29.87 -21.73 -35.53
C ASP A 274 -30.58 -20.81 -36.53
N GLN A 275 -29.89 -19.78 -37.05
CA GLN A 275 -30.43 -18.93 -38.13
C GLN A 275 -30.29 -19.53 -39.54
N HIS A 276 -29.63 -20.68 -39.68
CA HIS A 276 -29.48 -21.39 -40.96
C HIS A 276 -30.26 -22.70 -41.03
N MET A 277 -31.10 -23.01 -40.03
CA MET A 277 -31.90 -24.23 -40.01
C MET A 277 -33.36 -23.92 -39.67
N GLN A 278 -34.03 -23.16 -40.55
CA GLN A 278 -35.49 -23.22 -40.66
C GLN A 278 -35.85 -23.46 -42.15
N PRO A 279 -36.63 -24.51 -42.45
CA PRO A 279 -37.03 -24.87 -43.81
C PRO A 279 -38.05 -23.91 -44.42
#